data_AF-A0A9D4S1L0-F1
#
_entry.id   AF-A0A9D4S1L0-F1
#
_cell.length_a   1.000
_cell.length_b   1.000
_cell.length_c   1.000
_cell.angle_alpha   90.00
_cell.angle_beta   90.00
_cell.angle_gamma   90.00
#
_symmetry.space_group_name_H-M   'P 1'
#
loop_
_entity.id
_entity.type
_entity.pdbx_description
1 polymer ?
#
loop_
_entity_poly.entity_id
_entity_poly.type
_entity_poly.pdbx_seq_one_letter_code
_entity_poly.pdbx_strand_id
1 'polypeptide(L)'
;MLLYTSFPVDVFQVMAGVLKRLNPFNYYAGCTVACFSLEDQLLFTLMKLRLNCKDLDLAFRFDTSRGTVSNIINTYISVLHEILFEGILLKVGIPSQSNARHPCESHLKTLVLQELQRMLQKLCRMFLVT
;
A
#
# COMPACT_ATOMS: atom_id res chain seq x y z
N MET A 1 -0.01 -15.96 7.14
CA MET A 1 -0.78 -14.75 6.75
C MET A 1 -0.59 -13.71 7.84
N LEU A 2 -0.25 -12.46 7.49
CA LEU A 2 -0.26 -11.37 8.46
C LEU A 2 -1.72 -10.98 8.70
N LEU A 3 -2.18 -11.18 9.94
CA LEU A 3 -3.60 -11.12 10.33
C LEU A 3 -4.30 -9.82 9.86
N TYR A 4 -3.57 -8.71 9.79
CA TYR A 4 -4.12 -7.40 9.50
C TYR A 4 -3.96 -6.90 8.05
N THR A 5 -3.18 -7.58 7.21
CA THR A 5 -2.87 -7.09 5.85
C THR A 5 -3.43 -7.98 4.74
N SER A 6 -3.91 -9.19 5.08
CA SER A 6 -4.33 -10.24 4.14
C SER A 6 -3.24 -10.81 3.24
N PHE A 7 -1.99 -10.34 3.40
CA PHE A 7 -0.86 -10.88 2.65
C PHE A 7 -0.13 -11.97 3.45
N PRO A 8 0.38 -13.02 2.79
CA PRO A 8 1.41 -13.88 3.35
C PRO A 8 2.65 -13.06 3.76
N VAL A 9 3.42 -13.58 4.71
CA VAL A 9 4.63 -12.89 5.22
C VAL A 9 5.62 -12.65 4.08
N ASP A 10 5.82 -13.63 3.21
CA ASP A 10 6.77 -13.54 2.09
C ASP A 10 6.38 -12.42 1.11
N VAL A 11 5.09 -12.26 0.84
CA VAL A 11 4.58 -11.17 -0.01
C VAL A 11 4.82 -9.81 0.63
N PHE A 12 4.58 -9.70 1.94
CA PHE A 12 4.86 -8.47 2.67
C PHE A 12 6.36 -8.11 2.63
N GLN A 13 7.24 -9.09 2.80
CA GLN A 13 8.69 -8.89 2.71
C GLN A 13 9.12 -8.45 1.31
N VAL A 14 8.52 -9.00 0.25
CA VAL A 14 8.76 -8.54 -1.12
C VAL A 14 8.34 -7.08 -1.30
N MET A 15 7.16 -6.68 -0.81
CA MET A 15 6.71 -5.29 -0.87
C MET A 15 7.65 -4.35 -0.11
N ALA A 16 8.03 -4.71 1.11
CA ALA A 16 9.01 -3.95 1.90
C ALA A 16 10.35 -3.84 1.17
N GLY A 17 10.82 -4.91 0.55
CA GLY A 17 12.04 -4.92 -0.26
C GLY A 17 11.97 -4.01 -1.49
N VAL A 18 10.80 -3.93 -2.15
CA VAL A 18 10.58 -2.97 -3.25
C VAL A 18 10.64 -1.54 -2.74
N LEU A 19 9.93 -1.24 -1.65
CA LEU A 19 9.88 0.08 -1.04
C LEU A 19 11.25 0.55 -0.54
N LYS A 20 12.07 -0.35 0.04
CA LYS A 20 13.46 -0.04 0.44
C LYS A 20 14.30 0.49 -0.72
N ARG A 21 14.09 0.01 -1.94
CA ARG A 21 14.81 0.48 -3.14
C ARG A 21 14.35 1.84 -3.66
N LEU A 22 13.17 2.29 -3.24
CA LEU A 22 12.58 3.57 -3.65
C LEU A 22 12.84 4.69 -2.63
N ASN A 23 13.45 4.35 -1.49
CA ASN A 23 13.84 5.32 -0.48
C ASN A 23 15.02 6.19 -1.01
N PRO A 24 15.09 7.50 -0.70
CA PRO A 24 14.27 8.28 0.23
C PRO A 24 12.86 8.62 -0.28
N PHE A 25 11.86 8.57 0.60
CA PHE A 25 10.50 9.05 0.30
C PHE A 25 10.33 10.55 0.57
N ASN A 26 9.56 11.20 -0.30
CA ASN A 26 9.02 12.53 -0.04
C ASN A 26 7.77 12.40 0.85
N TYR A 27 7.94 12.63 2.15
CA TYR A 27 6.83 12.53 3.10
C TYR A 27 5.81 13.64 2.88
N TYR A 28 4.52 13.30 2.99
CA TYR A 28 3.41 14.22 2.74
C TYR A 28 3.47 15.50 3.56
N ALA A 29 3.86 15.41 4.84
CA ALA A 29 4.02 16.56 5.74
C ALA A 29 5.43 17.20 5.67
N GLY A 30 6.28 16.79 4.72
CA GLY A 30 7.66 17.26 4.57
C GLY A 30 8.66 16.70 5.61
N CYS A 31 8.16 16.11 6.69
CA CYS A 31 8.99 15.52 7.75
C CYS A 31 9.06 14.00 7.63
N THR A 32 10.29 13.45 7.57
CA THR A 32 10.54 12.02 7.61
C THR A 32 10.13 11.43 8.95
N VAL A 33 9.40 10.32 8.91
CA VAL A 33 9.04 9.57 10.12
C VAL A 33 10.16 8.58 10.45
N ALA A 34 11.04 8.96 11.38
CA ALA A 34 12.18 8.13 11.80
C ALA A 34 11.86 7.18 12.96
N CYS A 35 10.77 7.41 13.70
CA CYS A 35 10.39 6.61 14.87
C CYS A 35 9.78 5.23 14.53
N PHE A 36 9.53 4.95 13.25
CA PHE A 36 8.99 3.68 12.77
C PHE A 36 9.82 3.14 11.62
N SER A 37 10.01 1.82 11.60
CA SER A 37 10.68 1.16 10.47
C SER A 37 9.83 1.29 9.19
N LEU A 38 10.46 1.06 8.03
CA LEU A 38 9.74 1.06 6.75
C LEU A 38 8.64 -0.01 6.74
N GLU A 39 8.90 -1.17 7.34
CA GLU A 39 7.97 -2.27 7.51
C GLU A 39 6.78 -1.89 8.38
N ASP A 40 7.00 -1.20 9.51
CA ASP A 40 5.92 -0.73 10.37
C ASP A 40 5.04 0.26 9.61
N GLN A 41 5.65 1.23 8.92
CA GLN A 41 4.95 2.22 8.11
C GLN A 41 4.16 1.59 6.94
N LEU A 42 4.69 0.52 6.34
CA LEU A 42 3.95 -0.30 5.37
C LEU A 42 2.77 -1.01 6.04
N LEU A 43 2.96 -1.57 7.24
CA LEU A 43 1.91 -2.21 8.01
C LEU A 43 0.76 -1.24 8.36
N PHE A 44 1.06 -0.02 8.84
CA PHE A 44 0.06 1.05 9.04
C PHE A 44 -0.85 1.20 7.83
N THR A 45 -0.21 1.34 6.67
CA THR A 45 -0.90 1.61 5.41
C THR A 45 -1.73 0.41 4.97
N LEU A 46 -1.19 -0.80 5.00
CA LEU A 46 -1.94 -2.00 4.63
C LEU A 46 -3.11 -2.27 5.57
N MET A 47 -2.97 -1.98 6.87
CA MET A 47 -4.06 -2.07 7.84
C MET A 47 -5.17 -1.07 7.54
N LYS A 48 -4.81 0.19 7.26
CA LYS A 48 -5.75 1.22 6.81
C LYS A 48 -6.51 0.75 5.57
N LEU A 49 -5.78 0.30 4.55
CA LEU A 49 -6.35 -0.13 3.28
C LEU A 49 -7.28 -1.34 3.41
N ARG A 50 -6.91 -2.33 4.25
CA ARG A 50 -7.61 -3.62 4.32
C ARG A 50 -8.81 -3.59 5.26
N LEU A 51 -8.65 -2.95 6.41
CA LEU A 51 -9.62 -2.96 7.50
C LEU A 51 -10.39 -1.64 7.60
N ASN A 52 -9.98 -0.62 6.84
CA ASN A 52 -10.48 0.75 6.97
C ASN A 52 -10.33 1.28 8.40
N CYS A 53 -9.20 0.99 9.05
CA CYS A 53 -8.91 1.50 10.40
C CYS A 53 -8.97 3.03 10.41
N LYS A 54 -9.64 3.61 11.41
CA LYS A 54 -9.62 5.07 11.59
C LYS A 54 -8.21 5.51 12.01
N ASP A 55 -7.79 6.72 11.65
CA ASP A 55 -6.44 7.19 11.97
C ASP A 55 -6.21 7.24 13.49
N LEU A 56 -7.25 7.51 14.27
CA LEU A 56 -7.20 7.49 15.74
C LEU A 56 -7.01 6.07 16.30
N ASP A 57 -7.59 5.04 15.66
CA ASP A 57 -7.38 3.64 16.07
C ASP A 57 -5.93 3.23 15.83
N LEU A 58 -5.39 3.57 14.66
CA LEU A 58 -3.97 3.32 14.36
C LEU A 58 -3.04 4.11 15.27
N ALA A 59 -3.37 5.36 15.58
CA ALA A 59 -2.61 6.20 16.50
C ALA A 59 -2.53 5.56 17.89
N PHE A 60 -3.65 5.05 18.40
CA PHE A 60 -3.71 4.33 19.68
C PHE A 60 -2.92 3.02 19.64
N ARG A 61 -3.08 2.20 18.59
CA ARG A 61 -2.44 0.88 18.48
C ARG A 61 -0.91 0.93 18.36
N PHE A 62 -0.38 2.00 17.78
CA PHE A 62 1.06 2.17 17.57
C PHE A 62 1.67 3.24 18.48
N ASP A 63 0.94 3.69 19.50
CA ASP A 63 1.36 4.70 20.46
C ASP A 63 1.99 5.94 19.80
N THR A 64 1.22 6.55 18.90
CA THR A 64 1.69 7.71 18.14
C THR A 64 0.60 8.74 17.90
N SER A 65 0.95 9.89 17.33
CA SER A 65 -0.01 10.95 17.05
C SER A 65 -0.83 10.64 15.78
N ARG A 66 -2.08 11.11 15.74
CA ARG A 66 -2.90 11.08 14.51
C ARG A 66 -2.19 11.77 13.33
N GLY A 67 -1.43 12.83 13.61
CA GLY A 67 -0.65 13.54 12.58
C GLY A 67 0.43 12.64 11.97
N THR A 68 1.15 11.88 12.80
CA THR A 68 2.15 10.91 12.34
C THR A 68 1.49 9.83 11.49
N VAL A 69 0.36 9.28 11.93
CA VAL A 69 -0.41 8.29 11.15
C VAL A 69 -0.82 8.84 9.80
N SER A 70 -1.37 10.06 9.75
CA SER A 70 -1.81 10.68 8.50
C SER A 70 -0.64 10.94 7.56
N ASN A 71 0.51 11.38 8.08
CA ASN A 71 1.73 11.57 7.30
C ASN A 71 2.21 10.25 6.67
N ILE A 72 2.27 9.16 7.46
CA ILE A 72 2.64 7.83 6.97
C ILE A 72 1.68 7.36 5.88
N ILE A 73 0.37 7.36 6.16
CA ILE A 73 -0.66 6.82 5.26
C ILE A 73 -0.65 7.56 3.93
N ASN A 74 -0.64 8.89 3.93
CA ASN A 74 -0.68 9.67 2.69
C ASN A 74 0.59 9.46 1.85
N THR A 75 1.77 9.41 2.51
CA THR A 75 3.05 9.14 1.84
C THR A 75 3.03 7.77 1.17
N TYR A 76 2.67 6.73 1.92
CA TYR A 76 2.72 5.36 1.43
C TYR A 76 1.62 5.05 0.43
N ILE A 77 0.44 5.67 0.52
CA ILE A 77 -0.57 5.56 -0.55
C ILE A 77 -0.02 6.14 -1.86
N SER A 78 0.64 7.30 -1.81
CA SER A 78 1.24 7.91 -3.01
C SER A 78 2.30 6.99 -3.62
N VAL A 79 3.24 6.51 -2.80
CA VAL A 79 4.31 5.62 -3.26
C VAL A 79 3.77 4.29 -3.78
N LEU A 80 2.80 3.68 -3.10
CA LEU A 80 2.17 2.44 -3.57
C LEU A 80 1.42 2.67 -4.89
N HIS A 81 0.75 3.82 -5.05
CA HIS A 81 0.10 4.18 -6.30
C HIS A 81 1.11 4.34 -7.44
N GLU A 82 2.24 5.00 -7.21
CA GLU A 82 3.34 5.11 -8.19
C GLU A 82 3.89 3.74 -8.58
N ILE A 83 4.17 2.86 -7.60
CA ILE A 83 4.64 1.50 -7.86
C ILE A 83 3.65 0.73 -8.74
N LEU A 84 2.35 0.89 -8.49
CA LEU A 84 1.31 0.19 -9.25
C LEU A 84 1.12 0.77 -10.65
N PHE A 85 1.18 2.09 -10.77
CA PHE A 85 1.01 2.79 -12.03
C PHE A 85 2.24 2.62 -12.94
N GLU A 86 3.44 2.88 -12.43
CA GLU A 86 4.68 2.75 -13.21
C GLU A 86 5.14 1.30 -13.35
N GLY A 87 4.96 0.49 -12.31
CA GLY A 87 5.46 -0.89 -12.30
C GLY A 87 4.61 -1.87 -13.10
N ILE A 88 3.31 -1.61 -13.29
CA ILE A 88 2.36 -2.59 -13.85
C ILE A 88 1.56 -2.01 -15.01
N LEU A 89 0.99 -0.82 -14.89
CA LEU A 89 0.24 -0.21 -16.00
C LEU A 89 1.18 0.12 -17.18
N LEU A 90 2.35 0.70 -16.91
CA LEU A 90 3.31 1.03 -17.98
C LEU A 90 4.14 -0.17 -18.46
N LYS A 91 4.56 -1.09 -17.58
CA LYS A 91 5.48 -2.19 -17.94
C LYS A 91 4.80 -3.51 -18.32
N VAL A 92 3.62 -3.82 -17.78
CA VAL A 92 2.93 -5.10 -18.02
C VAL A 92 1.80 -4.94 -19.04
N GLY A 93 1.40 -3.70 -19.38
CA GLY A 93 0.40 -3.44 -20.41
C GLY A 93 -0.92 -4.13 -20.11
N ILE A 94 -1.38 -4.10 -18.86
CA ILE A 94 -2.69 -4.67 -18.51
C ILE A 94 -3.77 -3.76 -19.11
N PRO A 95 -4.59 -4.24 -20.08
CA PRO A 95 -5.67 -3.44 -20.61
C PRO A 95 -6.75 -3.30 -19.53
N SER A 96 -7.36 -2.12 -19.47
CA SER A 96 -8.54 -1.85 -18.65
C SER A 96 -9.65 -2.88 -18.94
N GLN A 97 -9.78 -3.89 -18.07
CA GLN A 97 -10.90 -4.86 -17.97
C GLN A 97 -11.45 -5.48 -19.27
N SER A 98 -10.72 -5.50 -20.37
CA SER A 98 -11.11 -6.25 -21.57
C SER A 98 -9.96 -7.13 -22.05
N ASN A 99 -10.18 -8.44 -21.87
CA ASN A 99 -9.45 -9.56 -22.46
C ASN A 99 -8.06 -9.88 -21.87
N ALA A 100 -7.97 -10.96 -21.09
CA ALA A 100 -6.71 -11.67 -20.86
C ALA A 100 -6.92 -13.18 -20.98
N ARG A 101 -6.40 -13.77 -22.06
CA ARG A 101 -6.18 -15.21 -22.22
C ARG A 101 -4.70 -15.51 -21.97
N HIS A 102 -4.46 -16.59 -21.22
CA HIS A 102 -3.22 -17.34 -20.93
C HIS A 102 -2.40 -17.00 -19.67
N PRO A 103 -2.15 -18.01 -18.79
CA PRO A 103 -1.38 -17.86 -17.54
C PRO A 103 -0.05 -18.65 -17.56
N CYS A 104 1.06 -18.02 -17.13
CA CYS A 104 2.20 -18.70 -16.50
C CYS A 104 3.13 -17.67 -15.83
N GLU A 105 3.73 -18.02 -14.69
CA GLU A 105 4.58 -17.18 -13.80
C GLU A 105 3.92 -15.96 -13.11
N SER A 106 2.75 -15.55 -13.59
CA SER A 106 2.10 -14.29 -13.26
C SER A 106 1.10 -14.35 -12.10
N HIS A 107 0.80 -15.52 -11.51
CA HIS A 107 -0.35 -15.64 -10.60
C HIS A 107 -0.20 -14.87 -9.28
N LEU A 108 0.97 -14.92 -8.62
CA LEU A 108 1.19 -14.20 -7.37
C LEU A 108 1.27 -12.69 -7.60
N LYS A 109 1.92 -12.27 -8.70
CA LYS A 109 1.98 -10.86 -9.12
C LYS A 109 0.56 -10.36 -9.40
N THR A 110 -0.22 -11.08 -10.21
CA THR A 110 -1.60 -10.71 -10.54
C THR A 110 -2.51 -10.69 -9.31
N LEU A 111 -2.43 -11.65 -8.38
CA LEU A 111 -3.25 -11.64 -7.16
C LEU A 111 -2.92 -10.46 -6.26
N VAL A 112 -1.63 -10.19 -6.04
CA VAL A 112 -1.18 -9.08 -5.19
C VAL A 112 -1.59 -7.75 -5.80
N LEU A 113 -1.47 -7.63 -7.13
CA LEU A 113 -1.90 -6.45 -7.87
C LEU A 113 -3.40 -6.25 -7.84
N GLN A 114 -4.16 -7.32 -8.04
CA GLN A 114 -5.61 -7.26 -8.02
C GLN A 114 -6.13 -6.90 -6.63
N GLU A 115 -5.52 -7.41 -5.56
CA GLU A 115 -5.91 -7.06 -4.19
C GLU A 115 -5.48 -5.64 -3.82
N LEU A 116 -4.26 -5.21 -4.16
CA LEU A 116 -3.81 -3.83 -3.97
C LEU A 116 -4.66 -2.84 -4.78
N GLN A 117 -4.95 -3.13 -6.05
CA GLN A 117 -5.84 -2.31 -6.87
C GLN A 117 -7.26 -2.27 -6.30
N ARG A 118 -7.81 -3.40 -5.85
CA ARG A 118 -9.12 -3.46 -5.20
C ARG A 118 -9.14 -2.63 -3.91
N MET A 119 -8.06 -2.67 -3.13
CA MET A 119 -7.89 -1.89 -1.90
C MET A 119 -7.77 -0.39 -2.19
N LEU A 120 -7.00 0.00 -3.22
CA LEU A 120 -6.86 1.40 -3.64
C LEU A 120 -8.12 1.97 -4.29
N GLN A 121 -8.83 1.17 -5.10
CA GLN A 121 -10.12 1.60 -5.66
C GLN A 121 -11.18 1.79 -4.57
N LYS A 122 -11.18 0.96 -3.52
CA LYS A 122 -12.02 1.19 -2.33
C LYS A 122 -11.66 2.50 -1.64
N LEU A 123 -10.37 2.84 -1.56
CA LEU A 123 -9.88 4.11 -1.02
C LEU A 123 -10.35 5.32 -1.83
N CYS A 124 -10.19 5.30 -3.16
CA CYS A 124 -10.64 6.38 -4.03
C CYS A 124 -12.15 6.63 -3.86
N ARG A 125 -12.95 5.57 -3.70
CA ARG A 125 -14.39 5.68 -3.41
C ARG A 125 -14.69 6.23 -2.03
N MET A 126 -13.77 6.07 -1.07
CA MET A 126 -13.96 6.56 0.30
C MET A 126 -13.59 8.03 0.46
N PHE A 127 -12.63 8.52 -0.33
CA PHE A 127 -12.21 9.92 -0.36
C PHE A 127 -13.07 10.80 -1.29
N LEU A 128 -13.82 10.21 -2.24
CA LEU A 128 -14.74 10.95 -3.13
C LEU A 128 -16.17 11.13 -2.57
N VAL A 129 -16.45 10.64 -1.36
CA VAL A 129 -17.79 10.70 -0.73
C VAL A 129 -17.80 11.55 0.56
N THR A 130 -16.74 12.31 0.80
CA THR A 130 -16.63 13.32 1.87
C THR A 130 -16.28 14.66 1.27
#